data_AF-A0A1Q6V3Q1-F1
#
_entry.id   AF-A0A1Q6V3Q1-F1
#
_cell.length_a   1.000
_cell.length_b   1.000
_cell.length_c   1.000
_cell.angle_alpha   90.00
_cell.angle_beta   90.00
_cell.angle_gamma   90.00
#
_symmetry.space_group_name_H-M   'P 1'
#
loop_
_entity.id
_entity.type
_entity.pdbx_description
1 polymer ?
#
loop_
_entity_poly.entity_id
_entity_poly.type
_entity_poly.pdbx_seq_one_letter_code
_entity_poly.pdbx_strand_id
1 'polypeptide(L)'
;MAKPQEKIGSSALRQIRPPPLSQHLREFASRPGAWLVVARNIIPVVGIYAFGWSAAVSVFNYWFDGLTALAAIVAALIPRALRETQSKKDHATLGGNVVRGVFVWLLLVGIVGLPYWIVLIPLHDLLLGNELRRQLAQSPALWFTFGSLAASHFWKAFRMGYDTMSDKELKQRARWDIYLLILRAIAMFIMAAHGLAFILVPLMALLLSYLEIWPERALGAVFGNPSRLWEYDPDSSTSSRRR
;
A
#
# COMPACT_ATOMS: atom_id res chain seq x y z
N MET A 1 -41.46 39.21 15.44
CA MET A 1 -40.15 39.36 14.78
C MET A 1 -39.52 37.98 14.64
N ALA A 2 -39.48 37.43 13.43
CA ALA A 2 -38.92 36.10 13.15
C ALA A 2 -37.40 36.20 12.94
N LYS A 3 -36.63 35.32 13.58
CA LYS A 3 -35.18 35.18 13.35
C LYS A 3 -34.94 34.57 11.96
N PRO A 4 -33.88 34.97 11.23
CA PRO A 4 -33.57 34.34 9.95
C PRO A 4 -33.11 32.90 10.21
N GLN A 5 -33.75 31.94 9.54
CA GLN A 5 -33.24 30.58 9.46
C GLN A 5 -31.89 30.61 8.73
N GLU A 6 -30.82 30.38 9.48
CA GLU A 6 -29.52 30.04 8.93
C GLU A 6 -29.69 28.71 8.20
N LYS A 7 -29.74 28.76 6.86
CA LYS A 7 -29.69 27.56 6.03
C LYS A 7 -28.39 26.85 6.37
N ILE A 8 -28.49 25.79 7.16
CA ILE A 8 -27.45 24.79 7.31
C ILE A 8 -27.25 24.23 5.90
N GLY A 9 -26.30 24.79 5.18
CA GLY A 9 -25.86 24.29 3.90
C GLY A 9 -25.36 22.87 4.14
N SER A 10 -26.19 21.90 3.78
CA SER A 10 -25.83 20.48 3.76
C SER A 10 -24.50 20.36 3.02
N SER A 11 -23.41 20.16 3.76
CA SER A 11 -22.09 19.89 3.22
C SER A 11 -22.03 18.44 2.75
N ALA A 12 -22.99 18.04 1.91
CA ALA A 12 -22.94 16.81 1.18
C ALA A 12 -21.60 16.79 0.43
N LEU A 13 -20.75 15.86 0.87
CA LEU A 13 -19.46 15.45 0.32
C LEU A 13 -19.32 15.90 -1.13
N ARG A 14 -18.54 16.97 -1.35
CA ARG A 14 -18.21 17.46 -2.69
C ARG A 14 -17.37 16.38 -3.36
N GLN A 15 -18.01 15.46 -4.06
CA GLN A 15 -17.37 14.45 -4.89
C GLN A 15 -16.46 15.21 -5.85
N ILE A 16 -15.14 15.09 -5.65
CA ILE A 16 -14.15 15.80 -6.47
C ILE A 16 -14.22 15.17 -7.86
N ARG A 17 -14.80 15.89 -8.81
CA ARG A 17 -14.87 15.44 -10.21
C ARG A 17 -13.46 15.07 -10.67
N PRO A 18 -13.26 13.89 -11.31
CA PRO A 18 -11.93 13.52 -11.78
C PRO A 18 -11.45 14.58 -12.79
N PRO A 19 -10.18 15.02 -12.68
CA PRO A 19 -9.62 15.99 -13.61
C PRO A 19 -9.59 15.44 -15.04
N PRO A 20 -9.53 16.32 -16.05
CA PRO A 20 -9.49 15.90 -17.45
C PRO A 20 -8.23 15.06 -17.75
N LEU A 21 -8.31 14.14 -18.71
CA LEU A 21 -7.20 13.26 -19.11
C LEU A 21 -5.94 14.04 -19.51
N SER A 22 -6.10 15.22 -20.13
CA SER A 22 -4.98 16.09 -20.49
C SER A 22 -4.18 16.57 -19.27
N GLN A 23 -4.85 16.77 -18.13
CA GLN A 23 -4.19 17.10 -16.87
C GLN A 23 -3.45 15.89 -16.29
N HIS A 24 -4.05 14.70 -16.35
CA HIS A 24 -3.38 13.46 -15.94
C HIS A 24 -2.09 13.21 -16.74
N LEU A 25 -2.13 13.36 -18.07
CA LEU A 25 -0.95 13.15 -18.92
C LEU A 25 0.16 14.18 -18.64
N ARG A 26 -0.20 15.44 -18.41
CA ARG A 26 0.77 16.49 -18.08
C ARG A 26 1.43 16.25 -16.73
N GLU A 27 0.64 15.91 -15.72
CA GLU A 27 1.16 15.57 -14.39
C GLU A 27 2.05 14.33 -14.42
N PHE A 28 1.66 13.31 -15.19
CA PHE A 28 2.45 12.10 -15.40
C PHE A 28 3.81 12.42 -16.03
N ALA A 29 3.83 13.18 -17.13
CA ALA A 29 5.07 13.58 -17.81
C ALA A 29 6.00 14.39 -16.89
N SER A 30 5.44 15.19 -15.98
CA SER A 30 6.22 16.01 -15.03
C SER A 30 6.81 15.23 -13.85
N ARG A 31 6.44 13.96 -13.64
CA ARG A 31 6.84 13.15 -12.48
C ARG A 31 7.73 11.97 -12.90
N PRO A 32 9.07 12.09 -12.83
CA PRO A 32 9.99 11.00 -13.18
C PRO A 32 9.71 9.70 -12.41
N GLY A 33 9.31 9.82 -11.13
CA GLY A 33 8.94 8.67 -10.30
C GLY A 33 7.69 7.91 -10.75
N ALA A 34 6.79 8.53 -11.54
CA ALA A 34 5.59 7.87 -12.06
C ALA A 34 5.94 6.81 -13.12
N TRP A 35 6.99 7.04 -13.91
CA TRP A 35 7.49 6.06 -14.87
C TRP A 35 8.01 4.79 -14.19
N LEU A 36 8.67 4.93 -13.04
CA LEU A 36 9.14 3.79 -12.27
C LEU A 36 7.98 2.94 -11.74
N VAL A 37 6.90 3.59 -11.30
CA VAL A 37 5.66 2.90 -10.86
C VAL A 37 5.05 2.10 -12.01
N VAL A 38 4.92 2.71 -13.19
CA VAL A 38 4.39 2.04 -14.38
C VAL A 38 5.29 0.88 -14.80
N ALA A 39 6.60 1.11 -14.86
CA ALA A 39 7.57 0.07 -15.23
C ALA A 39 7.45 -1.14 -14.29
N ARG A 40 7.35 -0.91 -12.98
CA ARG A 40 7.19 -1.98 -11.98
C ARG A 40 5.88 -2.74 -12.16
N ASN A 41 4.77 -2.04 -12.35
CA ASN A 41 3.44 -2.67 -12.44
C ASN A 41 3.20 -3.38 -13.79
N ILE A 42 3.99 -3.07 -14.81
CA ILE A 42 3.99 -3.74 -16.12
C ILE A 42 4.86 -5.02 -16.12
N ILE A 43 5.71 -5.25 -15.11
CA ILE A 43 6.55 -6.47 -15.03
C ILE A 43 5.73 -7.76 -15.25
N PRO A 44 4.58 -7.98 -14.59
CA PRO A 44 3.78 -9.19 -14.81
C PRO A 44 3.17 -9.27 -16.22
N VAL A 45 2.87 -8.13 -16.84
CA VAL A 45 2.37 -8.05 -18.21
C VAL A 45 3.47 -8.49 -19.17
N VAL A 46 4.65 -7.87 -19.09
CA VAL A 46 5.80 -8.25 -19.92
C VAL A 46 6.19 -9.71 -19.67
N GLY A 47 6.11 -10.17 -18.42
CA GLY A 47 6.29 -11.57 -18.05
C GLY A 47 5.41 -12.50 -18.87
N ILE A 48 4.10 -12.26 -18.93
CA ILE A 48 3.16 -13.09 -19.70
C ILE A 48 3.43 -12.99 -21.20
N TYR A 49 3.43 -11.78 -21.74
CA TYR A 49 3.37 -11.56 -23.19
C TYR A 49 4.71 -11.70 -23.90
N ALA A 50 5.83 -11.47 -23.22
CA ALA A 50 7.18 -11.55 -23.80
C ALA A 50 7.98 -12.77 -23.31
N PHE A 51 7.76 -13.20 -22.07
CA PHE A 51 8.55 -14.27 -21.43
C PHE A 51 7.75 -15.53 -21.10
N GLY A 52 6.46 -15.58 -21.48
CA GLY A 52 5.61 -16.76 -21.29
C GLY A 52 5.35 -17.12 -19.83
N TRP A 53 5.38 -16.15 -18.91
CA TRP A 53 5.06 -16.41 -17.50
C TRP A 53 3.66 -16.98 -17.35
N SER A 54 3.51 -17.93 -16.42
CA SER A 54 2.19 -18.44 -16.07
C SER A 54 1.38 -17.39 -15.30
N ALA A 55 0.05 -17.55 -15.33
CA ALA A 55 -0.85 -16.75 -14.51
C ALA A 55 -0.46 -16.82 -13.02
N ALA A 56 0.01 -17.97 -12.55
CA ALA A 56 0.48 -18.17 -11.17
C ALA A 56 1.65 -17.24 -10.82
N VAL A 57 2.68 -17.16 -11.67
CA VAL A 57 3.83 -16.26 -11.44
C VAL A 57 3.41 -14.79 -11.47
N SER A 58 2.54 -14.40 -12.40
CA SER A 58 2.11 -13.01 -12.52
C SER A 58 1.23 -12.55 -11.35
N VAL A 59 0.29 -13.40 -10.92
CA VAL A 59 -0.53 -13.15 -9.73
C VAL A 59 0.34 -13.14 -8.47
N PHE A 60 1.27 -14.07 -8.36
CA PHE A 60 2.26 -14.08 -7.28
C PHE A 60 3.10 -12.80 -7.26
N ASN A 61 3.49 -12.27 -8.41
CA ASN A 61 4.25 -11.02 -8.48
C ASN A 61 3.47 -9.84 -7.90
N TYR A 62 2.20 -9.66 -8.28
CA TYR A 62 1.38 -8.60 -7.70
C TYR A 62 1.20 -8.75 -6.18
N TRP A 63 0.98 -9.98 -5.71
CA TRP A 63 0.84 -10.28 -4.29
C TRP A 63 2.14 -10.00 -3.53
N PHE A 64 3.26 -10.53 -4.02
CA PHE A 64 4.59 -10.39 -3.42
C PHE A 64 5.03 -8.92 -3.36
N ASP A 65 4.86 -8.18 -4.45
CA ASP A 65 5.24 -6.76 -4.54
C ASP A 65 4.46 -5.90 -3.55
N GLY A 66 3.16 -6.14 -3.37
CA GLY A 66 2.35 -5.41 -2.39
C GLY A 66 2.64 -5.81 -0.94
N LEU A 67 2.79 -7.10 -0.65
CA LEU A 67 3.13 -7.57 0.70
C LEU A 67 4.53 -7.10 1.11
N THR A 68 5.48 -7.09 0.18
CA THR A 68 6.86 -6.64 0.45
C THR A 68 6.93 -5.12 0.62
N ALA A 69 6.15 -4.36 -0.14
CA ALA A 69 5.99 -2.92 0.10
C ALA A 69 5.46 -2.65 1.52
N LEU A 70 4.44 -3.40 1.95
CA LEU A 70 3.90 -3.31 3.30
C LEU A 70 4.96 -3.64 4.35
N ALA A 71 5.63 -4.78 4.18
CA ALA A 71 6.65 -5.24 5.11
C ALA A 71 7.81 -4.24 5.23
N ALA A 72 8.22 -3.62 4.12
CA ALA A 72 9.24 -2.59 4.09
C ALA A 72 8.81 -1.31 4.85
N ILE A 73 7.57 -0.85 4.66
CA ILE A 73 7.04 0.31 5.40
C ILE A 73 7.00 0.00 6.89
N VAL A 74 6.45 -1.16 7.28
CA VAL A 74 6.40 -1.56 8.70
C VAL A 74 7.81 -1.66 9.28
N ALA A 75 8.77 -2.24 8.55
CA ALA A 75 10.16 -2.33 8.97
C ALA A 75 10.78 -0.95 9.24
N ALA A 76 10.50 0.03 8.38
CA ALA A 76 11.00 1.39 8.52
C ALA A 76 10.38 2.14 9.73
N LEU A 77 9.23 1.70 10.24
CA LEU A 77 8.59 2.25 11.44
C LEU A 77 9.15 1.65 12.75
N ILE A 78 9.76 0.46 12.70
CA ILE A 78 10.25 -0.25 13.89
C ILE A 78 11.28 0.54 14.70
N PRO A 79 12.31 1.18 14.10
CA PRO A 79 13.32 1.90 14.88
C PRO A 79 12.71 2.99 15.77
N ARG A 80 11.73 3.73 15.24
CA ARG A 80 11.00 4.76 15.97
C ARG A 80 10.13 4.16 17.08
N ALA A 81 9.35 3.12 16.77
CA ALA A 81 8.52 2.44 17.75
C ALA A 81 9.33 1.85 18.91
N LEU A 82 10.52 1.31 18.64
CA LEU A 82 11.44 0.85 19.69
C LEU A 82 11.99 2.02 20.51
N ARG A 83 12.36 3.13 19.88
CA ARG A 83 12.85 4.34 20.58
C ARG A 83 11.79 4.94 21.51
N GLU A 84 10.54 5.00 21.06
CA GLU A 84 9.42 5.56 21.84
C GLU A 84 8.96 4.63 22.99
N THR A 85 9.23 3.33 22.89
CA THR A 85 8.84 2.34 23.90
C THR A 85 9.96 1.93 24.87
N GLN A 86 11.19 2.39 24.64
CA GLN A 86 12.30 2.17 25.56
C GLN A 86 12.20 3.12 26.76
N SER A 87 12.20 2.56 27.95
CA SER A 87 12.31 3.34 29.19
C SER A 87 13.77 3.74 29.44
N LYS A 88 14.02 4.87 30.13
CA LYS A 88 15.38 5.30 30.55
C LYS A 88 16.14 4.25 31.39
N LYS A 89 15.45 3.21 31.89
CA LYS A 89 16.01 2.11 32.69
C LYS A 89 16.32 0.84 31.88
N ASP A 90 15.98 0.79 30.59
CA ASP A 90 16.22 -0.38 29.76
C ASP A 90 17.68 -0.45 29.29
N HIS A 91 18.48 -1.27 29.96
CA HIS A 91 19.81 -1.67 29.49
C HIS A 91 19.72 -2.80 28.45
N ALA A 92 18.95 -2.57 27.37
CA ALA A 92 18.81 -3.56 26.31
C ALA A 92 20.08 -3.59 25.44
N THR A 93 20.67 -4.77 25.30
CA THR A 93 21.81 -4.98 24.38
C THR A 93 21.36 -4.78 22.93
N LEU A 94 22.31 -4.42 22.05
CA LEU A 94 22.04 -4.18 20.63
C LEU A 94 21.36 -5.40 19.97
N GLY A 95 21.80 -6.62 20.31
CA GLY A 95 21.17 -7.87 19.87
C GLY A 95 19.74 -8.05 20.38
N GLY A 96 19.46 -7.71 21.65
CA GLY A 96 18.11 -7.78 22.22
C GLY A 96 17.13 -6.84 21.52
N ASN A 97 17.58 -5.63 21.16
CA ASN A 97 16.76 -4.67 20.41
C ASN A 97 16.47 -5.14 18.97
N VAL A 98 17.42 -5.80 18.31
CA VAL A 98 17.22 -6.37 16.99
C VAL A 98 16.19 -7.50 17.05
N VAL A 99 16.32 -8.45 17.97
CA VAL A 99 15.37 -9.56 18.13
C VAL A 99 13.96 -9.04 18.42
N ARG A 100 13.83 -8.09 19.35
CA ARG A 100 12.55 -7.44 19.66
C ARG A 100 11.96 -6.74 18.43
N GLY A 101 12.79 -6.01 17.69
CA GLY A 101 12.38 -5.33 16.47
C GLY A 101 11.87 -6.29 15.39
N VAL A 102 12.60 -7.37 15.13
CA VAL A 102 12.20 -8.41 14.18
C VAL A 102 10.90 -9.09 14.62
N PHE A 103 10.75 -9.40 15.91
CA PHE A 103 9.53 -9.99 16.44
C PHE A 103 8.31 -9.07 16.25
N VAL A 104 8.42 -7.81 16.63
CA VAL A 104 7.35 -6.81 16.45
C VAL A 104 7.04 -6.63 14.97
N TRP A 105 8.06 -6.58 14.12
CA TRP A 105 7.91 -6.48 12.68
C TRP A 105 7.10 -7.65 12.10
N LEU A 106 7.46 -8.89 12.43
CA LEU A 106 6.74 -10.09 11.97
C LEU A 106 5.28 -10.07 12.44
N LEU A 107 5.03 -9.70 13.69
CA LEU A 107 3.67 -9.61 14.24
C LEU A 107 2.84 -8.55 13.50
N LEU A 108 3.40 -7.36 13.26
CA LEU A 108 2.72 -6.29 12.55
C LEU A 108 2.47 -6.63 11.08
N VAL A 109 3.42 -7.28 10.40
CA VAL A 109 3.21 -7.78 9.03
C VAL A 109 2.12 -8.86 9.00
N GLY A 110 2.07 -9.72 10.00
CA GLY A 110 0.99 -10.70 10.16
C GLY A 110 -0.39 -10.05 10.26
N ILE A 111 -0.53 -9.03 11.11
CA ILE A 111 -1.81 -8.37 11.38
C ILE A 111 -2.19 -7.39 10.27
N VAL A 112 -1.31 -6.45 9.93
CA VAL A 112 -1.59 -5.40 8.93
C VAL A 112 -1.64 -6.00 7.52
N GLY A 113 -0.89 -7.09 7.28
CA GLY A 113 -0.92 -7.85 6.03
C GLY A 113 -2.14 -8.72 5.83
N LEU A 114 -3.09 -8.76 6.79
CA LEU A 114 -4.30 -9.57 6.72
C LEU A 114 -5.06 -9.49 5.39
N PRO A 115 -5.23 -8.32 4.74
CA PRO A 115 -5.81 -8.26 3.40
C PRO A 115 -5.04 -9.08 2.35
N TYR A 116 -3.71 -9.14 2.44
CA TYR A 116 -2.87 -9.96 1.56
C TYR A 116 -2.92 -11.45 1.92
N TRP A 117 -3.10 -11.79 3.20
CA TRP A 117 -3.29 -13.17 3.64
C TRP A 117 -4.66 -13.71 3.21
N ILE A 118 -5.72 -12.89 3.28
CA ILE A 118 -7.07 -13.26 2.84
C ILE A 118 -7.10 -13.59 1.34
N VAL A 119 -6.31 -12.88 0.53
CA VAL A 119 -6.21 -13.14 -0.92
C VAL A 119 -5.74 -14.57 -1.20
N LEU A 120 -5.04 -15.23 -0.28
CA LEU A 120 -4.67 -16.64 -0.42
C LEU A 120 -5.90 -17.56 -0.45
N ILE A 121 -7.03 -17.20 0.15
CA ILE A 121 -8.23 -18.07 0.16
C ILE A 121 -8.71 -18.36 -1.28
N PRO A 122 -9.07 -17.36 -2.10
CA PRO A 122 -9.48 -17.61 -3.48
C PRO A 122 -8.31 -17.91 -4.44
N LEU A 123 -7.07 -17.54 -4.10
CA LEU A 123 -5.92 -17.67 -4.99
C LEU A 123 -4.90 -18.75 -4.56
N HIS A 124 -5.22 -19.63 -3.62
CA HIS A 124 -4.25 -20.60 -3.08
C HIS A 124 -3.66 -21.50 -4.17
N ASP A 125 -4.46 -21.93 -5.15
CA ASP A 125 -3.97 -22.76 -6.26
C ASP A 125 -2.92 -22.05 -7.12
N LEU A 126 -3.04 -20.73 -7.28
CA LEU A 126 -2.08 -19.91 -8.03
C LEU A 126 -0.86 -19.50 -7.18
N LEU A 127 -1.10 -19.12 -5.91
CA LEU A 127 -0.08 -18.56 -5.02
C LEU A 127 0.72 -19.61 -4.25
N LEU A 128 0.19 -20.81 -4.08
CA LEU A 128 0.81 -21.91 -3.34
C LEU A 128 0.95 -23.19 -4.16
N GLY A 129 0.47 -23.19 -5.40
CA GLY A 129 0.47 -24.35 -6.29
C GLY A 129 1.86 -24.79 -6.76
N ASN A 130 1.93 -26.03 -7.22
CA ASN A 130 3.17 -26.66 -7.67
C ASN A 130 3.80 -25.96 -8.88
N GLU A 131 2.97 -25.38 -9.75
CA GLU A 131 3.46 -24.67 -10.94
C GLU A 131 4.34 -23.48 -10.57
N LEU A 132 3.86 -22.63 -9.65
CA LEU A 132 4.63 -21.50 -9.14
C LEU A 132 5.94 -21.97 -8.51
N ARG A 133 5.87 -22.98 -7.62
CA ARG A 133 7.05 -23.51 -6.92
C ARG A 133 8.10 -24.02 -7.90
N ARG A 134 7.67 -24.74 -8.93
CA ARG A 134 8.54 -25.26 -9.99
C ARG A 134 9.23 -24.14 -10.76
N GLN A 135 8.46 -23.14 -11.22
CA GLN A 135 9.04 -22.01 -11.97
C GLN A 135 10.00 -21.18 -11.12
N LEU A 136 9.67 -20.93 -9.85
CA LEU A 136 10.55 -20.23 -8.92
C LEU A 136 11.84 -21.02 -8.65
N ALA A 137 11.76 -22.34 -8.46
CA ALA A 137 12.93 -23.17 -8.21
C ALA A 137 13.88 -23.24 -9.41
N GLN A 138 13.35 -23.16 -10.63
CA GLN A 138 14.10 -23.39 -11.86
C GLN A 138 14.57 -22.10 -12.56
N SER A 139 14.06 -20.93 -12.17
CA SER A 139 14.35 -19.67 -12.86
C SER A 139 15.12 -18.67 -11.98
N PRO A 140 16.45 -18.57 -12.15
CA PRO A 140 17.26 -17.53 -11.51
C PRO A 140 16.79 -16.10 -11.87
N ALA A 141 16.22 -15.92 -13.06
CA ALA A 141 15.69 -14.62 -13.50
C ALA A 141 14.50 -14.17 -12.64
N LEU A 142 13.64 -15.11 -12.21
CA LEU A 142 12.56 -14.80 -11.28
C LEU A 142 13.10 -14.37 -9.92
N TRP A 143 14.11 -15.06 -9.39
CA TRP A 143 14.76 -14.67 -8.14
C TRP A 143 15.37 -13.28 -8.22
N PHE A 144 16.04 -12.95 -9.32
CA PHE A 144 16.58 -11.60 -9.53
C PHE A 144 15.46 -10.55 -9.58
N THR A 145 14.34 -10.88 -10.25
CA THR A 145 13.18 -9.98 -10.34
C THR A 145 12.55 -9.73 -8.96
N PHE A 146 12.25 -10.78 -8.20
CA PHE A 146 11.65 -10.65 -6.86
C PHE A 146 12.62 -10.03 -5.85
N GLY A 147 13.90 -10.41 -5.92
CA GLY A 147 14.95 -9.83 -5.07
C GLY A 147 15.15 -8.34 -5.32
N SER A 148 15.19 -7.90 -6.58
CA SER A 148 15.31 -6.48 -6.93
C SER A 148 14.08 -5.66 -6.55
N LEU A 149 12.87 -6.23 -6.70
CA LEU A 149 11.63 -5.61 -6.20
C LEU A 149 11.69 -5.42 -4.68
N ALA A 150 12.06 -6.47 -3.94
CA ALA A 150 12.17 -6.39 -2.49
C ALA A 150 13.21 -5.35 -2.06
N ALA A 151 14.42 -5.41 -2.60
CA ALA A 151 15.47 -4.44 -2.32
C ALA A 151 15.03 -3.01 -2.60
N SER A 152 14.31 -2.77 -3.71
CA SER A 152 13.79 -1.46 -4.08
C SER A 152 12.77 -0.92 -3.06
N HIS A 153 11.87 -1.77 -2.57
CA HIS A 153 10.89 -1.37 -1.54
C HIS A 153 11.56 -1.02 -0.22
N PHE A 154 12.46 -1.87 0.27
CA PHE A 154 13.21 -1.60 1.50
C PHE A 154 14.04 -0.33 1.37
N TRP A 155 14.77 -0.18 0.28
CA TRP A 155 15.56 1.02 0.00
C TRP A 155 14.71 2.29 0.01
N LYS A 156 13.56 2.26 -0.68
CA LYS A 156 12.62 3.38 -0.72
C LYS A 156 12.06 3.68 0.67
N ALA A 157 11.64 2.66 1.41
CA ALA A 157 11.06 2.80 2.75
C ALA A 157 12.05 3.43 3.75
N PHE A 158 13.30 2.96 3.76
CA PHE A 158 14.33 3.52 4.65
C PHE A 158 14.78 4.91 4.22
N ARG A 159 14.88 5.20 2.90
CA ARG A 159 15.20 6.55 2.42
C ARG A 159 14.12 7.59 2.69
N MET A 160 12.86 7.17 2.86
CA MET A 160 11.77 8.11 3.17
C MET A 160 11.93 8.76 4.55
N GLY A 161 12.73 8.20 5.47
CA GLY A 161 13.03 8.85 6.74
C GLY A 161 11.84 8.90 7.71
N TYR A 162 11.06 7.83 7.81
CA TYR A 162 9.92 7.76 8.74
C TYR A 162 10.26 8.09 10.21
N ASP A 163 11.51 7.86 10.61
CA ASP A 163 12.01 8.17 11.96
C ASP A 163 12.14 9.70 12.21
N THR A 164 12.29 10.52 11.17
CA THR A 164 12.53 11.97 11.32
C THR A 164 11.28 12.82 11.08
N MET A 165 10.18 12.23 10.61
CA MET A 165 8.91 12.93 10.36
C MET A 165 8.22 13.36 11.66
N SER A 166 7.44 14.43 11.63
CA SER A 166 6.55 14.77 12.76
C SER A 166 5.46 13.70 12.96
N ASP A 167 4.93 13.55 14.17
CA ASP A 167 3.90 12.52 14.47
C ASP A 167 2.67 12.61 13.55
N LYS A 168 2.24 13.83 13.23
CA LYS A 168 1.07 14.07 12.38
C LYS A 168 1.33 13.63 10.95
N GLU A 169 2.48 14.01 10.39
CA GLU A 169 2.90 13.63 9.04
C GLU A 169 3.12 12.12 8.93
N LEU A 170 3.75 11.51 9.94
CA LEU A 170 3.96 10.07 10.01
C LEU A 170 2.63 9.31 9.97
N LYS A 171 1.69 9.66 10.85
CA LYS A 171 0.39 8.99 10.94
C LYS A 171 -0.38 9.14 9.64
N GLN A 172 -0.40 10.33 9.06
CA GLN A 172 -1.08 10.57 7.79
C GLN A 172 -0.45 9.76 6.66
N ARG A 173 0.89 9.79 6.55
CA ARG A 173 1.61 9.10 5.49
C ARG A 173 1.49 7.59 5.60
N ALA A 174 1.69 7.03 6.79
CA ALA A 174 1.55 5.60 7.04
C ALA A 174 0.12 5.13 6.75
N ARG A 175 -0.91 5.90 7.14
CA ARG A 175 -2.31 5.59 6.81
C ARG A 175 -2.55 5.58 5.30
N TRP A 176 -2.09 6.60 4.58
CA TRP A 176 -2.22 6.63 3.13
C TRP A 176 -1.55 5.44 2.45
N ASP A 177 -0.28 5.18 2.79
CA ASP A 177 0.47 4.10 2.16
C ASP A 177 -0.15 2.73 2.48
N ILE A 178 -0.60 2.51 3.73
CA ILE A 178 -1.33 1.29 4.10
C ILE A 178 -2.67 1.19 3.36
N TYR A 179 -3.48 2.26 3.30
CA TYR A 179 -4.77 2.23 2.62
C TYR A 179 -4.65 1.95 1.12
N LEU A 180 -3.62 2.47 0.46
CA LEU A 180 -3.33 2.14 -0.93
C LEU A 180 -2.96 0.67 -1.10
N LEU A 181 -2.18 0.12 -0.17
CA LEU A 181 -1.84 -1.30 -0.18
C LEU A 181 -3.06 -2.19 0.11
N ILE A 182 -4.00 -1.74 0.94
CA ILE A 182 -5.28 -2.42 1.16
C ILE A 182 -6.13 -2.39 -0.11
N LEU A 183 -6.25 -1.23 -0.78
CA LEU A 183 -6.95 -1.10 -2.05
C LEU A 183 -6.36 -2.03 -3.12
N ARG A 184 -5.04 -2.15 -3.16
CA ARG A 184 -4.33 -3.10 -4.01
C ARG A 184 -4.71 -4.56 -3.70
N ALA A 185 -4.75 -4.95 -2.43
CA ALA A 185 -5.17 -6.29 -2.04
C ALA A 185 -6.64 -6.57 -2.42
N ILE A 186 -7.53 -5.60 -2.23
CA ILE A 186 -8.94 -5.69 -2.65
C ILE A 186 -9.05 -5.87 -4.17
N ALA A 187 -8.29 -5.09 -4.95
CA ALA A 187 -8.26 -5.23 -6.40
C ALA A 187 -7.80 -6.63 -6.84
N MET A 188 -6.78 -7.19 -6.18
CA MET A 188 -6.35 -8.58 -6.41
C MET A 188 -7.43 -9.60 -6.04
N PHE A 189 -8.16 -9.39 -4.96
CA PHE A 189 -9.26 -10.25 -4.56
C PHE A 189 -10.42 -10.24 -5.58
N ILE A 190 -10.80 -9.06 -6.07
CA ILE A 190 -11.84 -8.92 -7.10
C ILE A 190 -11.41 -9.63 -8.39
N MET A 191 -10.16 -9.47 -8.80
CA MET A 191 -9.61 -10.20 -9.94
C MET A 191 -9.75 -11.72 -9.79
N ALA A 192 -9.42 -12.26 -8.61
CA ALA A 192 -9.46 -13.69 -8.33
C ALA A 192 -10.82 -14.31 -8.65
N ALA A 193 -11.91 -13.57 -8.37
CA ALA A 193 -13.27 -14.04 -8.58
C ALA A 193 -13.64 -14.27 -10.06
N HIS A 194 -12.88 -13.72 -11.01
CA HIS A 194 -13.27 -13.68 -12.43
C HIS A 194 -12.48 -14.62 -13.34
N GLY A 195 -11.47 -15.35 -12.85
CA GLY A 195 -10.78 -16.43 -13.58
C GLY A 195 -10.02 -16.06 -14.87
N LEU A 196 -10.04 -14.79 -15.31
CA LEU A 196 -9.50 -14.32 -16.59
C LEU A 196 -8.13 -13.63 -16.43
N ALA A 197 -7.16 -14.31 -15.83
CA ALA A 197 -5.86 -13.72 -15.47
C ALA A 197 -5.16 -12.99 -16.65
N PHE A 198 -5.27 -13.50 -17.88
CA PHE A 198 -4.62 -12.90 -19.06
C PHE A 198 -5.11 -11.49 -19.41
N ILE A 199 -6.41 -11.23 -19.25
CA ILE A 199 -7.04 -9.91 -19.50
C ILE A 199 -6.93 -9.05 -18.23
N LEU A 200 -7.06 -9.66 -17.07
CA LEU A 200 -7.05 -8.96 -15.79
C LEU A 200 -5.67 -8.42 -15.40
N VAL A 201 -4.58 -9.08 -15.80
CA VAL A 201 -3.21 -8.64 -15.48
C VAL A 201 -2.88 -7.26 -16.09
N PRO A 202 -3.12 -6.99 -17.39
CA PRO A 202 -2.99 -5.63 -17.94
C PRO A 202 -3.88 -4.60 -17.25
N LEU A 203 -5.14 -4.95 -16.95
CA LEU A 203 -6.06 -4.06 -16.25
C LEU A 203 -5.58 -3.72 -14.83
N MET A 204 -4.98 -4.68 -14.13
CA MET A 204 -4.33 -4.42 -12.85
C MET A 204 -3.12 -3.54 -12.96
N ALA A 205 -2.26 -3.77 -13.96
CA ALA A 205 -1.10 -2.92 -14.16
C ALA A 205 -1.52 -1.44 -14.28
N LEU A 206 -2.60 -1.18 -15.02
CA LEU A 206 -3.19 0.15 -15.15
C LEU A 206 -3.80 0.65 -13.84
N LEU A 207 -4.64 -0.17 -13.19
CA LEU A 207 -5.30 0.19 -11.93
C LEU A 207 -4.29 0.51 -10.83
N LEU A 208 -3.32 -0.36 -10.59
CA LEU A 208 -2.29 -0.17 -9.56
C LEU A 208 -1.40 1.03 -9.85
N SER A 209 -1.08 1.26 -11.14
CA SER A 209 -0.34 2.47 -11.53
C SER A 209 -1.15 3.72 -11.24
N TYR A 210 -2.46 3.71 -11.52
CA TYR A 210 -3.34 4.82 -11.18
C TYR A 210 -3.39 5.10 -9.67
N LEU A 211 -3.56 4.05 -8.85
CA LEU A 211 -3.60 4.17 -7.39
C LEU A 211 -2.30 4.78 -6.82
N GLU A 212 -1.15 4.38 -7.37
CA GLU A 212 0.15 4.84 -6.86
C GLU A 212 0.61 6.20 -7.40
N ILE A 213 0.20 6.58 -8.61
CA ILE A 213 0.56 7.88 -9.21
C ILE A 213 -0.33 8.99 -8.63
N TRP A 214 -1.61 8.70 -8.38
CA TRP A 214 -2.60 9.65 -7.86
C TRP A 214 -3.26 9.16 -6.57
N PRO A 215 -2.50 8.98 -5.49
CA PRO A 215 -3.00 8.41 -4.24
C PRO A 215 -4.11 9.23 -3.61
N GLU A 216 -4.00 10.55 -3.63
CA GLU A 216 -5.03 11.47 -3.13
C GLU A 216 -6.36 11.32 -3.86
N ARG A 217 -6.33 11.11 -5.18
CA ARG A 217 -7.55 10.97 -5.98
C ARG A 217 -8.17 9.60 -5.77
N ALA A 218 -7.34 8.56 -5.67
CA ALA A 218 -7.77 7.21 -5.38
C ALA A 218 -8.43 7.10 -3.99
N LEU A 219 -7.74 7.57 -2.95
CA LEU A 219 -8.28 7.64 -1.60
C LEU A 219 -9.48 8.58 -1.54
N GLY A 220 -9.43 9.69 -2.28
CA GLY A 220 -10.51 10.64 -2.49
C GLY A 220 -11.82 10.00 -2.95
N ALA A 221 -11.71 9.12 -3.95
CA ALA A 221 -12.85 8.45 -4.56
C ALA A 221 -13.49 7.39 -3.64
N VAL A 222 -12.68 6.73 -2.80
CA VAL A 222 -13.15 5.61 -1.95
C VAL A 222 -13.56 6.09 -0.55
N PHE A 223 -12.79 7.01 0.04
CA PHE A 223 -12.90 7.40 1.44
C PHE A 223 -13.29 8.89 1.64
N GLY A 224 -13.47 9.67 0.58
CA GLY A 224 -13.73 11.12 0.69
C GLY A 224 -12.45 11.93 0.92
N ASN A 225 -12.51 13.09 1.57
CA ASN A 225 -11.36 14.01 1.64
C ASN A 225 -10.12 13.38 2.34
N PRO A 226 -9.02 13.08 1.61
CA PRO A 226 -7.85 12.39 2.14
C PRO A 226 -7.12 13.18 3.24
N SER A 227 -7.28 14.51 3.25
CA SER A 227 -6.66 15.40 4.24
C SER A 227 -7.38 15.40 5.59
N ARG A 228 -8.55 14.76 5.70
CA ARG A 228 -9.37 14.69 6.92
C ARG A 228 -9.39 13.29 7.56
N LEU A 229 -8.62 12.35 7.04
CA LEU A 229 -8.54 10.99 7.59
C LEU A 229 -7.99 10.93 9.04
N TRP A 230 -7.45 12.04 9.56
CA TRP A 230 -7.04 12.21 10.96
C TRP A 230 -8.07 12.93 11.83
N GLU A 231 -9.09 13.57 11.26
CA GLU A 231 -10.10 14.34 12.01
C GLU A 231 -11.13 13.46 12.75
N TYR A 232 -11.15 12.15 12.49
CA TYR A 232 -11.92 11.22 13.32
C TYR A 232 -11.10 10.79 14.54
N ASP A 233 -11.07 11.68 15.53
CA ASP A 233 -10.59 11.41 16.87
C ASP A 233 -11.82 11.25 17.80
N PRO A 234 -12.23 10.02 18.17
CA PRO A 234 -13.37 9.81 19.06
C PRO A 234 -13.14 10.40 20.46
N ASP A 235 -11.89 10.72 20.82
CA ASP A 235 -11.53 11.34 22.09
C ASP A 235 -11.56 12.88 22.04
N SER A 236 -11.82 13.48 20.87
CA SER A 236 -12.03 14.93 20.73
C SER A 236 -13.41 15.41 21.21
N SER A 237 -13.83 14.92 22.37
CA SER A 237 -15.05 15.35 23.08
C SER A 237 -14.93 16.75 23.73
N THR A 238 -13.87 17.50 23.46
CA THR A 238 -13.59 18.78 24.13
C THR A 238 -14.29 20.02 23.56
N SER A 239 -15.31 19.88 22.71
CA SER A 239 -16.18 21.01 22.33
C SER A 239 -17.60 21.00 22.93
N SER A 240 -17.93 20.03 23.80
CA SER A 240 -19.21 19.98 24.52
C SER A 240 -19.11 20.40 26.00
N ARG A 241 -18.48 21.55 26.28
CA ARG A 241 -18.67 22.30 27.55
C ARG A 241 -18.79 23.79 27.29
N ARG A 242 -19.82 24.17 26.54
CA ARG A 242 -20.51 25.46 26.70
C ARG A 242 -22.01 25.23 26.58
N ARG A 243 -22.58 24.78 27.69
CA ARG A 243 -23.93 25.13 28.13
C ARG A 243 -23.86 25.37 29.62
#